data_AF-A0A950NZ94-F1
#
_entry.id   AF-A0A950NZ94-F1
#
_cell.length_a   1.000
_cell.length_b   1.000
_cell.length_c   1.000
_cell.angle_alpha   90.00
_cell.angle_beta   90.00
_cell.angle_gamma   90.00
#
_symmetry.space_group_name_H-M   'P 1'
#
loop_
_entity.id
_entity.type
_entity.pdbx_description
1 polymer ?
#
loop_
_entity_poly.entity_id
_entity_poly.type
_entity_poly.pdbx_seq_one_letter_code
_entity_poly.pdbx_strand_id
1 'polypeptide(L)'
;MTADAPRDAPGTHGTHDTNAAQGACDRCLARSWLLVRTAGHLDQVRRRIDLVLALSDGQLIDAIGGRQRGVLRRELDQLELDEIRAHAGAAGLEMLCRCHPSYPTRLAALAGPPAVLYIAGGVERLLALLRADPVAIVGTRRPSGYGTEMAAALGRGLARAGVTVLSGMALGIDSAAHAG
;
A
#
# COMPACT_ATOMS: atom_id res chain seq x y z
N MET A 1 -50.21 -3.09 16.93
CA MET A 1 -49.82 -1.90 16.14
C MET A 1 -48.35 -1.63 16.46
N THR A 2 -47.42 -2.27 15.74
CA THR A 2 -46.84 -1.88 14.41
C THR A 2 -45.95 -0.63 14.57
N ALA A 3 -44.70 -0.56 14.13
CA ALA A 3 -43.87 -1.32 13.18
C ALA A 3 -42.40 -1.18 13.65
N ASP A 4 -41.55 -2.21 13.63
CA ASP A 4 -40.77 -2.78 12.51
C ASP A 4 -39.74 -1.82 11.86
N ALA A 5 -38.52 -2.34 11.69
CA ALA A 5 -37.24 -1.62 11.53
C ALA A 5 -37.00 -1.04 10.10
N PRO A 6 -35.81 -0.47 9.81
CA PRO A 6 -34.72 -1.38 9.44
C PRO A 6 -33.35 -1.04 10.05
N ARG A 7 -32.64 -2.12 10.38
CA ARG A 7 -31.20 -2.18 10.61
C ARG A 7 -30.53 -2.28 9.24
N ASP A 8 -29.72 -1.30 8.86
CA ASP A 8 -28.85 -1.44 7.70
C ASP A 8 -27.63 -2.29 8.08
N ALA A 9 -27.72 -3.56 7.73
CA ALA A 9 -26.59 -4.48 7.70
C ALA A 9 -25.63 -4.06 6.58
N PRO A 10 -24.30 -4.19 6.75
CA PRO A 10 -23.37 -4.05 5.64
C PRO A 10 -23.64 -5.19 4.65
N GLY A 11 -24.12 -4.81 3.46
CA GLY A 11 -24.45 -5.72 2.37
C GLY A 11 -23.30 -6.65 2.01
N THR A 12 -23.54 -7.94 2.19
CA THR A 12 -22.74 -9.04 1.66
C THR A 12 -23.02 -9.20 0.17
N HIS A 13 -22.47 -8.32 -0.68
CA HIS A 13 -22.47 -8.48 -2.13
C HIS A 13 -21.05 -8.31 -2.66
N GLY A 14 -20.55 -9.34 -3.35
CA GLY A 14 -19.29 -9.27 -4.06
C GLY A 14 -18.64 -10.64 -4.17
N THR A 15 -19.10 -11.39 -5.17
CA THR A 15 -18.41 -12.50 -5.84
C THR A 15 -16.96 -12.69 -5.42
N HIS A 16 -16.68 -13.83 -4.80
CA HIS A 16 -15.33 -14.31 -4.60
C HIS A 16 -14.67 -14.46 -5.99
N ASP A 17 -13.89 -13.47 -6.41
CA ASP A 17 -12.94 -13.66 -7.50
C ASP A 17 -11.95 -14.74 -7.05
N THR A 18 -12.12 -15.93 -7.62
CA THR A 18 -11.34 -17.14 -7.35
C THR A 18 -9.87 -17.03 -7.76
N ASN A 19 -9.40 -15.85 -8.20
CA ASN A 19 -8.01 -15.61 -8.57
C ASN A 19 -7.17 -14.97 -7.45
N ALA A 20 -7.65 -14.98 -6.20
CA ALA A 20 -6.86 -14.55 -5.05
C ALA A 20 -5.62 -15.45 -4.81
N ALA A 21 -5.58 -16.64 -5.40
CA ALA A 21 -4.46 -17.58 -5.24
C ALA A 21 -3.16 -17.13 -5.94
N GLN A 22 -3.21 -16.14 -6.84
CA GLN A 22 -2.04 -15.52 -7.47
C GLN A 22 -2.31 -14.03 -7.75
N GLY A 23 -2.19 -13.18 -6.72
CA GLY A 23 -2.05 -11.74 -6.91
C GLY A 23 -3.10 -10.86 -6.23
N ALA A 24 -3.35 -9.68 -6.81
CA ALA A 24 -4.33 -8.72 -6.31
C ALA A 24 -5.73 -8.96 -6.90
N CYS A 25 -6.81 -8.81 -6.12
CA CYS A 25 -8.17 -8.85 -6.68
C CYS A 25 -8.52 -7.56 -7.43
N ASP A 26 -9.51 -7.64 -8.33
CA ASP A 26 -9.88 -6.56 -9.26
C ASP A 26 -10.23 -5.26 -8.54
N ARG A 27 -11.05 -5.34 -7.49
CA ARG A 27 -11.41 -4.18 -6.65
C ARG A 27 -10.17 -3.49 -6.06
N CYS A 28 -9.18 -4.25 -5.60
CA CYS A 28 -7.97 -3.66 -5.02
C CYS A 28 -7.06 -3.08 -6.08
N LEU A 29 -6.98 -3.72 -7.25
CA LEU A 29 -6.21 -3.25 -8.39
C LEU A 29 -6.77 -1.92 -8.92
N ALA A 30 -8.10 -1.85 -9.11
CA ALA A 30 -8.80 -0.63 -9.49
C ALA A 30 -8.60 0.51 -8.48
N ARG A 31 -8.72 0.22 -7.17
CA ARG A 31 -8.40 1.19 -6.10
C ARG A 31 -6.96 1.69 -6.21
N SER A 32 -6.01 0.77 -6.40
CA SER A 32 -4.59 1.12 -6.53
C SER A 32 -4.35 2.04 -7.72
N TRP A 33 -4.95 1.73 -8.86
CA TRP A 33 -4.89 2.57 -10.06
C TRP A 33 -5.47 3.97 -9.79
N LEU A 34 -6.65 4.05 -9.15
CA LEU A 34 -7.29 5.32 -8.86
C LEU A 34 -6.43 6.23 -7.96
N LEU A 35 -5.77 5.65 -6.96
CA LEU A 35 -4.85 6.39 -6.08
C LEU A 35 -3.64 6.94 -6.86
N VAL A 36 -3.08 6.16 -7.78
CA VAL A 36 -2.00 6.64 -8.67
C VAL A 36 -2.51 7.73 -9.61
N ARG A 37 -3.67 7.53 -10.23
CA ARG A 37 -4.28 8.47 -11.15
C ARG A 37 -4.62 9.81 -10.49
N THR A 38 -4.90 9.79 -9.19
CA THR A 38 -5.19 10.98 -8.36
C THR A 38 -4.00 11.48 -7.55
N ALA A 39 -2.79 10.93 -7.72
CA ALA A 39 -1.61 11.25 -6.90
C ALA A 39 -1.32 12.75 -6.80
N GLY A 40 -1.40 13.48 -7.92
CA GLY A 40 -1.20 14.94 -7.91
C GLY A 40 -2.21 15.71 -7.06
N HIS A 41 -3.44 15.20 -6.90
CA HIS A 41 -4.44 15.76 -6.00
C HIS A 41 -4.17 15.34 -4.54
N LEU A 42 -3.72 14.10 -4.32
CA LEU A 42 -3.34 13.59 -3.00
C LEU A 42 -2.20 14.42 -2.38
N ASP A 43 -1.23 14.86 -3.19
CA ASP A 43 -0.13 15.71 -2.72
C ASP A 43 -0.61 17.05 -2.16
N GLN A 44 -1.67 17.62 -2.72
CA GLN A 44 -2.26 18.88 -2.23
C GLN A 44 -2.96 18.72 -0.87
N VAL A 45 -3.41 17.50 -0.54
CA VAL A 45 -4.11 17.19 0.71
C VAL A 45 -3.28 16.32 1.65
N ARG A 46 -1.95 16.28 1.47
CA ARG A 46 -1.02 15.42 2.22
C ARG A 46 -1.19 15.43 3.74
N ARG A 47 -1.59 16.56 4.33
CA ARG A 47 -1.82 16.69 5.78
C ARG A 47 -3.06 15.95 6.29
N ARG A 48 -3.93 15.49 5.39
CA ARG A 48 -5.19 14.78 5.67
C ARG A 48 -5.28 13.49 4.85
N ILE A 49 -4.13 12.96 4.45
CA ILE A 49 -4.05 11.84 3.51
C ILE A 49 -4.71 10.58 4.08
N ASP A 50 -4.60 10.37 5.38
CA ASP A 50 -5.25 9.31 6.14
C ASP A 50 -6.77 9.31 5.96
N LEU A 51 -7.42 10.47 6.11
CA LEU A 51 -8.86 10.61 5.90
C LEU A 51 -9.26 10.31 4.46
N VAL A 52 -8.46 10.77 3.50
CA VAL A 52 -8.72 10.61 2.07
C VAL A 52 -8.56 9.14 1.64
N LEU A 53 -7.53 8.45 2.14
CA LEU A 53 -7.28 7.04 1.85
C LEU A 53 -8.37 6.12 2.42
N ALA A 54 -9.05 6.53 3.49
CA ALA A 54 -10.17 5.81 4.09
C ALA A 54 -11.49 5.92 3.29
N LEU A 55 -11.62 6.90 2.38
CA LEU A 55 -12.83 7.08 1.56
C LEU A 55 -13.02 5.94 0.56
N SER A 56 -14.26 5.60 0.22
CA SER A 56 -14.58 4.76 -0.94
C SER A 56 -14.14 5.42 -2.26
N ASP A 57 -14.15 4.68 -3.37
CA ASP A 57 -13.71 5.20 -4.68
C ASP A 57 -14.56 6.39 -5.16
N GLY A 58 -15.89 6.27 -5.05
CA GLY A 58 -16.81 7.37 -5.40
C GLY A 58 -16.57 8.60 -4.52
N GLN A 59 -16.47 8.41 -3.20
CA GLN A 59 -16.21 9.50 -2.26
C GLN A 59 -14.84 10.15 -2.47
N LEU A 60 -13.82 9.36 -2.81
CA LEU A 60 -12.49 9.86 -3.14
C LEU A 60 -12.56 10.77 -4.38
N ILE A 61 -13.17 10.28 -5.47
CA ILE A 61 -13.35 11.07 -6.69
C ILE A 61 -14.11 12.37 -6.39
N ASP A 62 -15.19 12.31 -5.63
CA ASP A 62 -15.94 13.52 -5.28
C ASP A 62 -15.14 14.46 -4.39
N ALA A 63 -14.39 13.95 -3.42
CA ALA A 63 -13.62 14.77 -2.49
C ALA A 63 -12.45 15.50 -3.17
N ILE A 64 -11.68 14.82 -4.03
CA ILE A 64 -10.41 15.35 -4.56
C ILE A 64 -10.34 15.45 -6.08
N GLY A 65 -11.27 14.86 -6.82
CA GLY A 65 -11.21 14.78 -8.29
C GLY A 65 -11.47 16.10 -9.04
N GLY A 66 -11.84 17.17 -8.33
CA GLY A 66 -11.98 18.52 -8.91
C GLY A 66 -12.80 18.58 -10.21
N ARG A 67 -12.25 19.21 -11.26
CA ARG A 67 -12.86 19.25 -12.60
C ARG A 67 -12.76 17.92 -13.36
N GLN A 68 -11.92 16.99 -12.90
CA GLN A 68 -11.66 15.71 -13.57
C GLN A 68 -12.60 14.59 -13.11
N ARG A 69 -13.54 14.82 -12.18
CA ARG A 69 -14.45 13.78 -11.65
C ARG A 69 -15.10 12.90 -12.72
N GLY A 70 -15.65 13.52 -13.77
CA GLY A 70 -16.30 12.79 -14.86
C GLY A 70 -15.31 11.98 -15.72
N VAL A 71 -14.08 12.44 -15.86
CA VAL A 71 -13.01 11.71 -16.56
C VAL A 71 -12.56 10.52 -15.71
N LEU A 72 -12.29 10.73 -14.42
CA LEU A 72 -11.85 9.69 -13.49
C LEU A 72 -12.87 8.54 -13.39
N ARG A 73 -14.17 8.85 -13.35
CA ARG A 73 -15.23 7.82 -13.37
C ARG A 73 -15.19 6.99 -14.65
N ARG A 74 -15.17 7.63 -15.81
CA ARG A 74 -15.12 6.92 -17.09
C ARG A 74 -13.87 6.06 -17.26
N GLU A 75 -12.71 6.59 -16.90
CA GLU A 75 -11.45 5.82 -16.96
C GLU A 75 -11.48 4.64 -15.99
N LEU A 76 -12.07 4.79 -14.79
CA LEU A 76 -12.22 3.70 -13.83
C LEU A 76 -13.18 2.61 -14.35
N ASP A 77 -14.29 3.01 -14.99
CA ASP A 77 -15.27 2.09 -15.56
C ASP A 77 -14.73 1.30 -16.77
N GLN A 78 -13.74 1.86 -17.47
CA GLN A 78 -13.12 1.30 -18.67
C GLN A 78 -11.72 0.72 -18.39
N LEU A 79 -11.40 0.45 -17.13
CA LEU A 79 -10.07 0.05 -16.73
C LEU A 79 -9.76 -1.41 -17.12
N GLU A 80 -8.77 -1.60 -17.98
CA GLU A 80 -8.28 -2.92 -18.37
C GLU A 80 -7.32 -3.49 -17.31
N LEU A 81 -7.87 -4.24 -16.36
CA LEU A 81 -7.14 -4.75 -15.20
C LEU A 81 -6.05 -5.76 -15.57
N ASP A 82 -6.27 -6.56 -16.61
CA ASP A 82 -5.29 -7.53 -17.09
C ASP A 82 -4.03 -6.86 -17.65
N GLU A 83 -4.16 -5.67 -18.25
CA GLU A 83 -2.99 -4.89 -18.67
C GLU A 83 -2.16 -4.46 -17.47
N ILE A 84 -2.78 -4.04 -16.36
CA ILE A 84 -2.06 -3.67 -15.14
C ILE A 84 -1.30 -4.88 -14.59
N ARG A 85 -1.95 -6.06 -14.58
CA ARG A 85 -1.31 -7.32 -14.14
C ARG A 85 -0.12 -7.67 -15.03
N ALA A 86 -0.29 -7.57 -16.35
CA ALA A 86 0.75 -7.86 -17.32
C ALA A 86 1.94 -6.89 -17.19
N HIS A 87 1.69 -5.60 -17.00
CA HIS A 87 2.74 -4.60 -16.78
C HIS A 87 3.51 -4.86 -15.48
N ALA A 88 2.83 -5.20 -14.38
CA ALA A 88 3.48 -5.56 -13.13
C ALA A 88 4.36 -6.82 -13.30
N GLY A 89 3.83 -7.86 -13.96
CA GLY A 89 4.57 -9.08 -14.25
C GLY A 89 5.80 -8.85 -15.14
N ALA A 90 5.65 -8.05 -16.21
CA ALA A 90 6.76 -7.68 -17.09
C ALA A 90 7.85 -6.87 -16.37
N ALA A 91 7.49 -6.09 -15.35
CA ALA A 91 8.42 -5.38 -14.48
C ALA A 91 9.04 -6.26 -13.37
N GLY A 92 8.71 -7.55 -13.31
CA GLY A 92 9.20 -8.48 -12.28
C GLY A 92 8.60 -8.22 -10.90
N LEU A 93 7.39 -7.68 -10.83
CA LEU A 93 6.69 -7.36 -9.59
C LEU A 93 5.62 -8.41 -9.29
N GLU A 94 5.62 -8.90 -8.06
CA GLU A 94 4.49 -9.65 -7.50
C GLU A 94 3.52 -8.68 -6.82
N MET A 95 2.26 -9.08 -6.70
CA MET A 95 1.21 -8.27 -6.08
C MET A 95 0.56 -8.99 -4.92
N LEU A 96 0.37 -8.27 -3.81
CA LEU A 96 -0.36 -8.77 -2.65
C LEU A 96 -1.43 -7.75 -2.24
N CYS A 97 -2.71 -8.07 -2.46
CA CYS A 97 -3.79 -7.16 -2.08
C CYS A 97 -4.25 -7.33 -0.64
N ARG A 98 -4.84 -6.28 -0.06
CA ARG A 98 -5.37 -6.27 1.32
C ARG A 98 -6.46 -7.30 1.62
N CYS A 99 -7.05 -7.90 0.58
CA CYS A 99 -8.06 -8.96 0.74
C CYS A 99 -7.40 -10.35 0.84
N HIS A 100 -6.10 -10.45 0.60
CA HIS A 100 -5.37 -11.72 0.64
C HIS A 100 -5.09 -12.13 2.11
N PRO A 101 -5.26 -13.42 2.49
CA PRO A 101 -5.02 -13.88 3.86
C PRO A 101 -3.61 -13.60 4.38
N SER A 102 -2.61 -13.69 3.50
CA SER A 102 -1.21 -13.40 3.84
C SER A 102 -0.86 -11.91 3.89
N TYR A 103 -1.82 -10.99 3.68
CA TYR A 103 -1.52 -9.56 3.74
C TYR A 103 -1.03 -9.16 5.14
N PRO A 104 0.04 -8.34 5.28
CA PRO A 104 0.60 -8.02 6.59
C PRO A 104 -0.42 -7.36 7.53
N THR A 105 -0.65 -7.98 8.70
CA THR A 105 -1.67 -7.57 9.67
C THR A 105 -1.48 -6.13 10.16
N ARG A 106 -0.23 -5.70 10.38
CA ARG A 106 0.10 -4.32 10.76
C ARG A 106 -0.33 -3.29 9.71
N LEU A 107 -0.20 -3.62 8.43
CA LEU A 107 -0.68 -2.76 7.34
C LEU A 107 -2.20 -2.81 7.24
N ALA A 108 -2.82 -3.97 7.45
CA ALA A 108 -4.27 -4.12 7.46
C ALA A 108 -4.94 -3.31 8.58
N ALA A 109 -4.25 -3.10 9.70
CA ALA A 109 -4.73 -2.34 10.85
C ALA A 109 -4.69 -0.80 10.65
N LEU A 110 -4.12 -0.31 9.55
CA LEU A 110 -4.14 1.12 9.23
C LEU A 110 -5.58 1.58 8.90
N ALA A 111 -5.91 2.84 9.17
CA ALA A 111 -7.22 3.41 8.83
C ALA A 111 -7.49 3.43 7.32
N GLY A 112 -6.44 3.55 6.50
CA GLY A 112 -6.49 3.44 5.05
C GLY A 112 -5.42 2.45 4.57
N PRO A 113 -5.64 1.14 4.68
CA PRO A 113 -4.65 0.15 4.31
C PRO A 113 -4.39 0.21 2.79
N PRO A 114 -3.12 0.13 2.33
CA PRO A 114 -2.83 0.07 0.91
C PRO A 114 -3.64 -1.02 0.21
N ALA A 115 -4.17 -0.72 -0.96
CA ALA A 115 -5.00 -1.67 -1.68
C ALA A 115 -4.20 -2.88 -2.17
N VAL A 116 -3.02 -2.59 -2.71
CA VAL A 116 -2.09 -3.56 -3.30
C VAL A 116 -0.67 -3.16 -2.88
N LEU A 117 0.10 -4.16 -2.45
CA LEU A 117 1.55 -4.06 -2.35
C LEU A 117 2.15 -4.62 -3.64
N TYR A 118 2.94 -3.82 -4.34
CA TYR A 118 3.76 -4.26 -5.46
C TYR A 118 5.15 -4.57 -4.92
N ILE A 119 5.61 -5.81 -5.12
CA ILE A 119 6.74 -6.38 -4.39
C ILE A 119 7.79 -6.84 -5.39
N ALA A 120 8.94 -6.17 -5.37
CA ALA A 120 10.15 -6.66 -6.00
C ALA A 120 10.86 -7.63 -5.04
N GLY A 121 11.28 -8.79 -5.54
CA GLY A 121 11.97 -9.82 -4.74
C GLY A 121 11.06 -10.89 -4.09
N GLY A 122 9.75 -10.80 -4.31
CA GLY A 122 8.77 -11.86 -4.08
C GLY A 122 8.00 -11.78 -2.75
N VAL A 123 6.73 -12.20 -2.79
CA VAL A 123 5.80 -12.23 -1.65
C VAL A 123 6.32 -13.13 -0.54
N GLU A 124 6.79 -14.33 -0.87
CA GLU A 124 7.32 -15.28 0.12
C GLU A 124 8.48 -14.69 0.92
N ARG A 125 9.38 -13.96 0.24
CA ARG A 125 10.49 -13.27 0.90
C ARG A 125 9.99 -12.17 1.82
N LEU A 126 9.03 -11.36 1.37
CA LEU A 126 8.41 -10.33 2.21
C LEU A 126 7.82 -10.95 3.49
N LEU A 127 7.04 -12.03 3.35
CA LEU A 127 6.40 -12.70 4.50
C LEU A 127 7.44 -13.31 5.44
N ALA A 128 8.51 -13.90 4.91
CA ALA A 128 9.62 -14.41 5.71
C ALA A 128 10.31 -13.31 6.52
N LEU A 129 10.56 -12.15 5.91
CA LEU A 129 11.18 -10.98 6.57
C LEU A 129 10.29 -10.36 7.65
N LEU A 130 8.96 -10.53 7.55
CA LEU A 130 7.98 -10.00 8.50
C LEU A 130 7.56 -11.02 9.57
N ARG A 131 8.18 -12.21 9.64
CA ARG A 131 7.89 -13.20 10.68
C ARG A 131 8.25 -12.71 12.08
N ALA A 132 9.37 -12.01 12.20
CA ALA A 132 9.77 -11.31 13.40
C ALA A 132 9.44 -9.83 13.28
N ASP A 133 9.39 -9.14 14.42
CA ASP A 133 9.11 -7.71 14.45
C ASP A 133 10.25 -6.92 13.81
N PRO A 134 10.01 -6.26 12.68
CA PRO A 134 11.04 -5.46 12.03
C PRO A 134 11.26 -4.16 12.81
N VAL A 135 12.47 -3.61 12.66
CA VAL A 135 12.84 -2.30 13.21
C VAL A 135 12.93 -1.29 12.09
N ALA A 136 12.20 -0.18 12.22
CA ALA A 136 12.32 0.95 11.30
C ALA A 136 13.50 1.83 11.71
N ILE A 137 14.45 2.07 10.80
CA ILE A 137 15.49 3.08 10.95
C ILE A 137 15.18 4.20 9.96
N VAL A 138 14.92 5.40 10.46
CA VAL A 138 14.60 6.58 9.66
C VAL A 138 15.41 7.77 10.13
N GLY A 139 15.71 8.71 9.23
CA GLY A 139 16.38 9.93 9.65
C GLY A 139 16.57 10.97 8.55
N THR A 140 17.48 11.91 8.81
CA THR A 140 17.76 13.02 7.90
C THR A 140 18.36 12.54 6.57
N ARG A 141 18.03 13.25 5.49
CA ARG A 141 18.66 13.07 4.17
C ARG A 141 20.08 13.62 4.09
N ARG A 142 20.51 14.37 5.10
CA ARG A 142 21.85 15.00 5.19
C ARG A 142 22.47 14.70 6.57
N PRO A 143 22.85 13.44 6.84
CA PRO A 143 23.48 13.07 8.09
C PRO A 143 24.91 13.61 8.20
N SER A 144 25.43 13.70 9.43
CA SER A 144 26.87 13.85 9.67
C SER A 144 27.59 12.53 9.35
N GLY A 145 28.94 12.56 9.30
CA GLY A 145 29.74 11.33 9.19
C GLY A 145 29.39 10.32 10.29
N TYR A 146 29.38 10.79 11.55
CA TYR A 146 28.96 9.98 12.70
C TYR A 146 27.54 9.39 12.55
N GLY A 147 26.57 10.20 12.10
CA GLY A 147 25.20 9.72 11.90
C GLY A 147 25.10 8.63 10.83
N THR A 148 25.92 8.73 9.78
CA THR A 148 26.01 7.73 8.71
C THR A 148 26.61 6.43 9.23
N GLU A 149 27.72 6.50 9.95
CA GLU A 149 28.38 5.35 10.56
C GLU A 149 27.45 4.64 11.57
N MET A 150 26.76 5.41 12.41
CA MET A 150 25.83 4.86 13.40
C MET A 150 24.64 4.17 12.73
N ALA A 151 24.04 4.77 11.70
CA ALA A 151 22.93 4.15 10.97
C ALA A 151 23.36 2.82 10.33
N ALA A 152 24.54 2.76 9.70
CA ALA A 152 25.09 1.54 9.14
C ALA A 152 25.45 0.50 10.21
N ALA A 153 25.98 0.92 11.35
CA ALA A 153 26.29 0.01 12.46
C ALA A 153 25.02 -0.62 13.05
N LEU A 154 23.96 0.18 13.23
CA LEU A 154 22.65 -0.31 13.69
C LEU A 154 22.03 -1.27 12.68
N GLY A 155 22.02 -0.91 11.39
CA GLY A 155 21.51 -1.76 10.32
C GLY A 155 22.18 -3.14 10.32
N ARG A 156 23.52 -3.13 10.33
CA ARG A 156 24.34 -4.34 10.36
C ARG A 156 24.12 -5.18 11.61
N GLY A 157 24.06 -4.53 12.77
CA GLY A 157 23.88 -5.19 14.06
C GLY A 157 22.54 -5.92 14.14
N LEU A 158 21.46 -5.26 13.72
CA LEU A 158 20.12 -5.83 13.67
C LEU A 158 20.02 -6.97 12.66
N ALA A 159 20.54 -6.78 11.45
CA ALA A 159 20.54 -7.82 10.42
C ALA A 159 21.31 -9.08 10.88
N ARG A 160 22.48 -8.90 11.52
CA ARG A 160 23.25 -10.02 12.11
C ARG A 160 22.51 -10.73 13.24
N ALA A 161 21.67 -10.02 13.98
CA ALA A 161 20.80 -10.58 15.00
C ALA A 161 19.53 -11.26 14.44
N GLY A 162 19.36 -11.29 13.12
CA GLY A 162 18.17 -11.84 12.47
C GLY A 162 16.95 -10.93 12.52
N VAL A 163 17.14 -9.63 12.80
CA VAL A 163 16.07 -8.62 12.84
C VAL A 163 16.03 -7.87 11.52
N THR A 164 14.86 -7.87 10.87
CA THR A 164 14.63 -7.14 9.62
C THR A 164 14.67 -5.63 9.85
N VAL A 165 15.47 -4.92 9.06
CA VAL A 165 15.53 -3.45 9.05
C VAL A 165 14.62 -2.91 7.94
N LEU A 166 13.72 -2.00 8.30
CA LEU A 166 12.84 -1.29 7.36
C LEU A 166 13.26 0.19 7.26
N SER A 167 13.27 0.73 6.05
CA SER A 167 13.50 2.16 5.82
C SER A 167 12.87 2.63 4.50
N GLY A 168 12.90 3.93 4.23
CA GLY A 168 12.22 4.56 3.10
C GLY A 168 13.05 4.66 1.81
N MET A 169 14.23 4.02 1.76
CA MET A 169 15.20 4.11 0.65
C MET A 169 15.60 5.55 0.27
N ALA A 170 15.43 6.53 1.17
CA ALA A 170 15.89 7.89 0.93
C ALA A 170 17.42 7.99 1.00
N LEU A 171 17.97 9.08 0.45
CA LEU A 171 19.37 9.44 0.71
C LEU A 171 19.61 9.65 2.22
N GLY A 172 20.85 9.49 2.66
CA GLY A 172 21.24 9.73 4.06
C GLY A 172 21.03 8.51 4.95
N ILE A 173 20.35 8.70 6.08
CA ILE A 173 20.19 7.65 7.12
C ILE A 173 19.56 6.38 6.57
N ASP A 174 18.50 6.48 5.76
CA ASP A 174 17.80 5.32 5.19
C ASP A 174 18.74 4.44 4.33
N SER A 175 19.52 5.07 3.44
CA SER A 175 20.52 4.37 2.61
C SER A 175 21.62 3.72 3.45
N ALA A 176 22.12 4.43 4.47
CA ALA A 176 23.16 3.91 5.35
C ALA A 176 22.67 2.71 6.18
N ALA A 177 21.44 2.77 6.68
CA ALA A 177 20.80 1.66 7.41
C ALA A 177 20.63 0.41 6.54
N HIS A 178 20.24 0.57 5.27
CA HIS A 178 20.14 -0.55 4.33
C HIS A 178 21.49 -1.13 3.90
N ALA A 179 22.55 -0.31 3.83
CA ALA A 179 23.89 -0.75 3.44
C ALA A 179 24.66 -1.46 4.57
N GLY A 180 24.25 -1.25 5.82
CA GLY A 180 24.79 -1.89 7.02
C GLY A 180 24.38 -3.34 7.13
#